data_AF-A0AAE1WR79-F1
#
_entry.id   AF-A0AAE1WR79-F1
#
_cell.length_a   1.000
_cell.length_b   1.000
_cell.length_c   1.000
_cell.angle_alpha   90.00
_cell.angle_beta   90.00
_cell.angle_gamma   90.00
#
_symmetry.space_group_name_H-M   'P 1'
#
loop_
_entity.id
_entity.type
_entity.pdbx_description
1 polymer ?
#
loop_
_entity_poly.entity_id
_entity_poly.type
_entity_poly.pdbx_seq_one_letter_code
_entity_poly.pdbx_strand_id
1 'polypeptide(L)'
;MPMGYQPPKFQQFDGKGNPKQHVAHFVDAGTYGDHLVKQFIRSLKGNAFDWYTDLEAGSIDGWGQLEQEFLNRLYSTQRTVSMVKLVNSRQWKEEQIIDYINR
;
A
#
# COMPACT_ATOMS: atom_id res chain seq x y z
N MET A 1 -6.31 -28.70 15.26
CA MET A 1 -5.02 -28.10 14.82
C MET A 1 -3.92 -28.64 15.73
N PRO A 2 -2.72 -29.01 15.23
CA PRO A 2 -1.64 -29.50 16.08
C PRO A 2 -1.18 -28.42 17.06
N MET A 3 -0.92 -28.81 18.31
CA MET A 3 -0.41 -27.95 19.36
C MET A 3 1.00 -27.48 18.96
N GLY A 4 1.14 -26.20 18.60
CA GLY A 4 2.42 -25.63 18.16
C GLY A 4 2.41 -25.02 16.75
N TYR A 5 1.28 -25.01 16.04
CA TYR A 5 1.17 -24.23 14.80
C TYR A 5 1.30 -22.74 15.09
N GLN A 6 2.51 -22.20 14.96
CA GLN A 6 2.71 -20.76 14.87
C GLN A 6 2.35 -20.36 13.44
N PRO A 7 1.31 -19.53 13.23
CA PRO A 7 1.05 -18.99 11.91
C PRO A 7 2.32 -18.28 11.43
N PRO A 8 2.75 -18.52 10.17
CA PRO A 8 3.91 -17.84 9.64
C PRO A 8 3.75 -16.34 9.88
N LYS A 9 4.76 -15.73 10.49
CA LYS A 9 4.78 -14.28 10.69
C LYS A 9 4.98 -13.63 9.33
N PHE A 10 3.89 -13.38 8.62
CA PHE A 10 3.92 -12.57 7.41
C PHE A 10 4.37 -11.16 7.78
N GLN A 11 5.28 -10.61 6.98
CA GLN A 11 5.71 -9.24 7.14
C GLN A 11 4.51 -8.33 6.89
N GLN A 12 4.17 -7.50 7.88
CA GLN A 12 3.05 -6.59 7.74
C GLN A 12 3.38 -5.48 6.74
N PHE A 13 2.41 -5.11 5.91
CA PHE A 13 2.56 -4.06 4.92
C PHE A 13 1.70 -2.84 5.29
N ASP A 14 2.38 -1.71 5.52
CA ASP A 14 1.76 -0.42 5.90
C ASP A 14 1.30 0.41 4.68
N GLY A 15 1.55 -0.06 3.46
CA GLY A 15 1.39 0.74 2.23
C GLY A 15 2.69 1.41 1.76
N LYS A 16 3.76 1.33 2.56
CA LYS A 16 5.07 1.89 2.24
C LYS A 16 6.00 0.81 1.67
N GLY A 17 6.44 1.00 0.42
CA GLY A 17 7.37 0.09 -0.26
C GLY A 17 6.84 -0.35 -1.62
N ASN A 18 7.38 -1.46 -2.14
CA ASN A 18 7.02 -2.00 -3.45
C ASN A 18 5.88 -3.04 -3.31
N PRO A 19 4.63 -2.70 -3.68
CA PRO A 19 3.51 -3.61 -3.48
C PRO A 19 3.57 -4.85 -4.34
N LYS A 20 4.08 -4.75 -5.57
CA LYS A 20 4.30 -5.92 -6.44
C LYS A 20 5.21 -6.96 -5.79
N GLN A 21 6.27 -6.50 -5.12
CA GLN A 21 7.20 -7.39 -4.44
C GLN A 21 6.53 -8.04 -3.22
N HIS A 22 5.72 -7.27 -2.46
CA HIS A 22 4.95 -7.82 -1.34
C HIS A 22 3.96 -8.91 -1.78
N VAL A 23 3.23 -8.65 -2.85
CA VAL A 23 2.29 -9.60 -3.48
C VAL A 23 3.02 -10.85 -3.99
N ALA A 24 4.13 -10.68 -4.71
CA ALA A 24 4.92 -11.81 -5.23
C ALA A 24 5.43 -12.73 -4.11
N HIS A 25 5.94 -12.16 -3.01
CA HIS A 25 6.33 -12.96 -1.84
C HIS A 25 5.14 -13.73 -1.22
N PHE A 26 3.94 -13.17 -1.29
CA PHE A 26 2.72 -13.80 -0.76
C PHE A 26 2.21 -14.95 -1.64
N VAL A 27 2.31 -14.79 -2.97
CA VAL A 27 1.95 -15.85 -3.94
C VAL A 27 2.96 -17.00 -3.89
N ASP A 28 4.26 -16.67 -3.82
CA ASP A 28 5.34 -17.66 -3.74
C ASP A 28 5.30 -18.48 -2.43
N ALA A 29 4.82 -17.89 -1.34
CA ALA A 29 4.61 -18.58 -0.06
C ALA A 29 3.55 -19.71 -0.11
N GLY A 30 2.91 -19.95 -1.26
CA GLY A 30 2.20 -21.19 -1.55
C GLY A 30 0.75 -21.25 -1.03
N THR A 31 0.19 -20.13 -0.60
CA THR A 31 -1.26 -20.03 -0.37
C THR A 31 -1.92 -19.80 -1.73
N TYR A 32 -2.81 -20.67 -2.17
CA TYR A 32 -3.60 -20.50 -3.40
C TYR A 32 -5.10 -20.44 -3.06
N GLY A 33 -5.87 -19.57 -3.73
CA GLY A 33 -7.34 -19.49 -3.62
C GLY A 33 -7.87 -18.50 -2.57
N ASP A 34 -9.08 -18.73 -2.05
CA ASP A 34 -9.77 -17.86 -1.06
C ASP A 34 -8.98 -17.61 0.23
N HIS A 35 -8.09 -18.53 0.59
CA HIS A 35 -7.22 -18.37 1.74
C HIS A 35 -6.18 -17.26 1.53
N LEU A 36 -5.78 -16.98 0.28
CA LEU A 36 -4.82 -15.94 -0.06
C LEU A 36 -5.37 -14.55 0.30
N VAL A 37 -6.64 -14.29 -0.04
CA VAL A 37 -7.34 -13.04 0.32
C VAL A 37 -7.33 -12.84 1.83
N LYS A 38 -7.75 -13.85 2.59
CA LYS A 38 -7.83 -13.78 4.05
C LYS A 38 -6.46 -13.60 4.70
N GLN A 39 -5.42 -14.27 4.19
CA GLN A 39 -4.06 -14.12 4.73
C GLN A 39 -3.46 -12.76 4.37
N PHE A 40 -3.72 -12.25 3.17
CA PHE A 40 -3.24 -10.95 2.72
C PHE A 40 -3.86 -9.81 3.52
N ILE A 41 -5.18 -9.82 3.74
CA ILE A 41 -5.84 -8.81 4.60
C ILE A 41 -5.21 -8.81 6.00
N ARG A 42 -4.80 -9.98 6.51
CA ARG A 42 -4.15 -10.11 7.82
C ARG A 42 -2.70 -9.58 7.84
N SER A 43 -2.02 -9.49 6.69
CA SER A 43 -0.72 -8.82 6.58
C SER A 43 -0.85 -7.31 6.39
N LEU A 44 -1.99 -6.80 5.95
CA LEU A 44 -2.19 -5.35 5.83
C LEU A 44 -2.27 -4.68 7.21
N LYS A 45 -1.69 -3.48 7.30
CA LYS A 45 -1.78 -2.62 8.48
C LYS A 45 -1.84 -1.15 8.07
N GLY A 46 -2.35 -0.31 8.95
CA GLY A 46 -2.35 1.14 8.77
C GLY A 46 -3.16 1.54 7.54
N ASN A 47 -2.59 2.41 6.72
CA ASN A 47 -3.27 2.97 5.54
C ASN A 47 -3.66 1.89 4.51
N ALA A 48 -2.90 0.78 4.45
CA ALA A 48 -3.26 -0.32 3.56
C ALA A 48 -4.47 -1.12 4.08
N PHE A 49 -4.63 -1.26 5.39
CA PHE A 49 -5.81 -1.92 5.96
C PHE A 49 -7.04 -1.01 5.88
N ASP A 50 -6.86 0.29 6.13
CA ASP A 50 -7.92 1.31 6.03
C ASP A 50 -8.57 1.33 4.63
N TRP A 51 -7.75 1.25 3.57
CA TRP A 51 -8.25 1.08 2.20
C TRP A 51 -9.13 -0.15 2.04
N TYR A 52 -8.74 -1.30 2.62
CA TYR A 52 -9.54 -2.52 2.49
C TYR A 52 -10.90 -2.37 3.20
N THR A 53 -10.95 -1.68 4.33
CA THR A 53 -12.22 -1.39 5.03
C THR A 53 -13.10 -0.35 4.34
N ASP A 54 -12.52 0.50 3.49
CA ASP A 54 -13.21 1.49 2.67
C ASP A 54 -13.84 0.89 1.40
N LEU A 55 -13.42 -0.31 1.00
CA LEU A 55 -13.99 -1.00 -0.16
C LEU A 55 -15.43 -1.46 0.10
N GLU A 56 -16.28 -1.31 -0.91
CA GLU A 56 -17.66 -1.76 -0.85
C GLU A 56 -17.73 -3.29 -0.77
N ALA A 57 -18.56 -3.82 0.13
CA ALA A 57 -18.74 -5.25 0.32
C ALA A 57 -19.21 -5.91 -1.00
N GLY A 58 -18.43 -6.88 -1.50
CA GLY A 58 -18.69 -7.50 -2.80
C GLY A 58 -17.92 -6.89 -3.97
N SER A 59 -17.14 -5.81 -3.75
CA SER A 59 -16.21 -5.27 -4.76
C SER A 59 -15.03 -6.19 -5.07
N ILE A 60 -14.76 -7.15 -4.19
CA ILE A 60 -13.69 -8.14 -4.34
C ILE A 60 -14.31 -9.52 -4.36
N ASP A 61 -14.35 -10.10 -5.55
CA ASP A 61 -14.84 -11.47 -5.78
C ASP A 61 -13.74 -12.53 -5.61
N GLY A 62 -12.47 -12.12 -5.67
CA GLY A 62 -11.34 -13.03 -5.49
C GLY A 62 -9.98 -12.36 -5.47
N TRP A 63 -8.93 -13.19 -5.38
CA TRP A 63 -7.54 -12.74 -5.31
C TRP A 63 -7.13 -11.81 -6.47
N GLY A 64 -7.53 -12.14 -7.70
CA GLY A 64 -7.17 -11.34 -8.87
C GLY A 64 -7.71 -9.90 -8.82
N GLN A 65 -8.94 -9.71 -8.32
CA GLN A 65 -9.52 -8.37 -8.15
C GLN A 65 -8.85 -7.62 -6.99
N LEU A 66 -8.62 -8.29 -5.85
CA LEU A 66 -7.91 -7.70 -4.72
C LEU A 66 -6.52 -7.21 -5.11
N GLU A 67 -5.75 -8.03 -5.82
CA GLU A 67 -4.42 -7.68 -6.30
C GLU A 67 -4.47 -6.47 -7.22
N GLN A 68 -5.39 -6.46 -8.19
CA GLN A 68 -5.50 -5.37 -9.15
C GLN A 68 -5.88 -4.06 -8.47
N GLU A 69 -6.89 -4.06 -7.60
CA GLU A 69 -7.33 -2.86 -6.87
C GLU A 69 -6.25 -2.36 -5.90
N PHE A 70 -5.56 -3.27 -5.23
CA PHE A 70 -4.45 -2.93 -4.33
C PHE A 70 -3.30 -2.25 -5.07
N LEU A 71 -2.88 -2.82 -6.21
CA LEU A 71 -1.85 -2.24 -7.06
C LEU A 71 -2.32 -0.88 -7.61
N ASN A 72 -3.53 -0.80 -8.14
CA ASN A 72 -4.11 0.43 -8.68
C ASN A 72 -4.14 1.56 -7.64
N ARG A 73 -4.60 1.27 -6.42
CA ARG A 73 -4.61 2.21 -5.30
C ARG A 73 -3.22 2.70 -4.97
N LEU A 74 -2.26 1.80 -4.80
CA LEU A 74 -0.90 2.18 -4.40
C LEU A 74 -0.13 2.93 -5.49
N TYR A 75 -0.33 2.59 -6.76
CA TYR A 75 0.23 3.36 -7.87
C TYR A 75 -0.41 4.73 -7.98
N SER A 76 -1.72 4.85 -7.75
CA SER A 76 -2.42 6.13 -7.72
C SER A 76 -1.96 7.00 -6.55
N THR A 77 -1.87 6.44 -5.34
CA THR A 77 -1.33 7.15 -4.17
C THR A 77 0.12 7.54 -4.36
N GLN A 78 0.99 6.67 -4.90
CA GLN A 78 2.39 7.02 -5.20
C GLN A 78 2.48 8.15 -6.24
N ARG A 79 1.67 8.13 -7.30
CA ARG A 79 1.65 9.19 -8.32
C ARG A 79 1.21 10.53 -7.71
N THR A 80 0.16 10.53 -6.89
CA THR A 80 -0.33 11.74 -6.22
C THR A 80 0.70 12.26 -5.22
N VAL A 81 1.28 11.40 -4.37
CA VAL A 81 2.32 11.80 -3.41
C VAL A 81 3.57 12.31 -4.13
N SER A 82 3.95 11.70 -5.26
CA SER A 82 5.07 12.18 -6.09
C SER A 82 4.77 13.58 -6.66
N MET A 83 3.59 13.80 -7.24
CA MET A 83 3.19 15.13 -7.73
C MET A 83 3.13 16.18 -6.62
N VAL A 84 2.55 15.85 -5.46
CA VAL A 84 2.47 16.77 -4.31
C VAL A 84 3.87 17.09 -3.77
N LYS A 85 4.77 16.11 -3.67
CA LYS A 85 6.17 16.36 -3.29
C LYS A 85 6.88 17.26 -4.31
N LEU A 86 6.64 17.05 -5.61
CA LEU A 86 7.29 17.80 -6.69
C LEU A 86 6.78 19.24 -6.80
N VAL A 87 5.48 19.49 -6.69
CA VAL A 87 4.92 20.85 -6.71
C VAL A 87 5.39 21.63 -5.49
N ASN A 88 5.39 21.00 -4.31
CA ASN A 88 5.87 21.62 -3.09
C ASN A 88 7.37 21.98 -3.24
N SER A 89 8.20 21.06 -3.75
CA SER A 89 9.63 21.30 -4.00
C SER A 89 9.94 22.42 -5.01
N ARG A 90 9.05 22.68 -5.98
CA ARG A 90 9.21 23.82 -6.91
C ARG A 90 8.77 25.15 -6.28
N GLN A 91 7.85 25.14 -5.33
CA GLN A 91 7.28 26.33 -4.72
C GLN A 91 8.23 26.99 -3.68
N TRP A 92 9.16 26.22 -3.08
CA TRP A 92 10.19 26.76 -2.17
C TRP A 92 11.23 27.69 -2.85
N LYS A 93 11.25 27.81 -4.18
CA LYS A 93 12.19 28.72 -4.88
C LYS A 93 11.68 30.15 -5.07
N GLU A 94 10.40 30.44 -4.82
CA GLU A 94 9.85 31.79 -4.99
C GLU A 94 9.70 32.59 -3.69
N GLU A 95 9.82 31.96 -2.50
CA GLU A 95 9.71 32.66 -1.21
C GLU A 95 11.04 33.22 -0.67
N GLN A 96 12.19 32.90 -1.28
CA GLN A 96 13.51 33.39 -0.82
C GLN A 96 14.01 34.66 -1.54
N ILE A 97 13.25 35.23 -2.49
CA ILE A 97 13.70 36.43 -3.25
C ILE A 97 13.25 37.75 -2.57
N ILE A 98 12.34 37.73 -1.58
CA ILE A 98 11.83 38.96 -0.94
C ILE A 98 12.66 39.38 0.30
N ASP A 99 13.77 38.70 0.63
CA ASP A 99 14.63 39.05 1.78
C ASP A 99 16.03 39.52 1.36
N TYR A 100 16.14 40.34 0.32
CA TYR A 100 17.46 40.89 -0.11
C TYR A 100 17.46 42.38 -0.48
N ILE A 101 16.46 43.17 -0.05
CA ILE A 101 16.37 44.61 -0.37
C ILE A 101 16.41 45.51 0.89
N ASN A 102 16.71 44.99 2.08
CA ASN A 102 16.87 45.84 3.28
C ASN A 102 18.01 45.42 4.21
N ARG A 103 19.25 45.55 3.73
CA ARG A 103 20.39 45.76 4.63
C ARG A 103 21.42 46.69 4.02
#